data_AF-A0A4U1LXF3-F1
#
_entry.id   AF-A0A4U1LXF3-F1
#
_cell.length_a   1.000
_cell.length_b   1.000
_cell.length_c   1.000
_cell.angle_alpha   90.00
_cell.angle_beta   90.00
_cell.angle_gamma   90.00
#
_symmetry.space_group_name_H-M   'P 1'
#
loop_
_entity.id
_entity.type
_entity.pdbx_description
1 polymer ?
#
loop_
_entity_poly.entity_id
_entity_poly.type
_entity_poly.pdbx_seq_one_letter_code
_entity_poly.pdbx_strand_id
1 'polypeptide(L)'
;MIGVSKDLNQFPLNGLRHPNHGNMCGWYIWSGEWSNKSDFFKPLCAEHLIEQKPEIIQYLALDIGFRFLSSQDNYEDIWFDENITIL
;
A
#
# COMPACT_ATOMS: atom_id res chain seq x y z
N MET A 1 2.89 -11.78 0.88
CA MET A 1 3.47 -10.65 1.65
C MET A 1 3.05 -9.33 1.03
N ILE A 2 2.83 -8.32 1.87
CA ILE A 2 2.63 -6.92 1.50
C ILE A 2 3.94 -6.17 1.73
N GLY A 3 4.32 -5.26 0.83
CA GLY A 3 5.46 -4.37 1.05
C GLY A 3 5.03 -3.19 1.88
N VAL A 4 5.63 -2.96 3.04
CA VAL A 4 5.31 -1.83 3.92
C VAL A 4 6.51 -0.95 4.22
N SER A 5 6.32 0.35 4.36
CA SER A 5 7.36 1.24 4.92
C SER A 5 7.65 0.89 6.38
N LYS A 6 8.79 1.35 6.90
CA LYS A 6 9.22 1.10 8.28
C LYS A 6 8.20 1.59 9.33
N ASP A 7 7.55 2.69 9.04
CA ASP A 7 6.51 3.30 9.88
C ASP A 7 5.24 3.48 9.05
N LEU A 8 4.10 3.22 9.67
CA LEU A 8 2.75 3.33 9.09
C LEU A 8 1.87 4.31 9.87
N ASN A 9 2.42 5.01 10.86
CA ASN A 9 1.70 5.94 11.73
C ASN A 9 1.78 7.40 11.27
N GLN A 10 2.41 7.67 10.14
CA GLN A 10 2.44 8.99 9.54
C GLN A 10 1.28 9.14 8.56
N PHE A 11 1.07 10.38 8.11
CA PHE A 11 0.13 10.69 7.04
C PHE A 11 0.86 11.40 5.90
N PRO A 12 0.38 11.26 4.66
CA PRO A 12 -0.72 10.38 4.25
C PRO A 12 -0.32 8.91 4.26
N LEU A 13 -1.29 8.01 4.43
CA LEU A 13 -1.15 6.59 4.16
C LEU A 13 -1.47 6.36 2.69
N ASN A 14 -0.53 5.78 1.97
CA ASN A 14 -0.63 5.53 0.54
C ASN A 14 -0.62 4.03 0.28
N GLY A 15 -1.26 3.60 -0.79
CA GLY A 15 -1.07 2.27 -1.31
C GLY A 15 -1.14 2.20 -2.83
N LEU A 16 -0.50 1.17 -3.33
CA LEU A 16 -0.26 0.92 -4.73
C LEU A 16 -0.39 -0.57 -5.00
N ARG A 17 -1.31 -0.96 -5.89
CA ARG A 17 -1.48 -2.36 -6.27
C ARG A 17 -0.82 -2.66 -7.61
N HIS A 18 0.36 -3.26 -7.55
CA HIS A 18 1.00 -3.89 -8.70
C HIS A 18 0.50 -5.33 -8.93
N PRO A 19 0.80 -5.92 -10.10
CA PRO A 19 0.76 -7.36 -10.25
C PRO A 19 1.56 -8.08 -9.15
N ASN A 20 1.16 -9.31 -8.83
CA ASN A 20 1.91 -10.13 -7.91
C ASN A 20 3.31 -10.45 -8.46
N HIS A 21 4.28 -10.56 -7.57
CA HIS A 21 5.66 -10.86 -7.94
C HIS A 21 6.33 -11.72 -6.86
N GLY A 22 6.72 -12.94 -7.22
CA GLY A 22 7.26 -13.91 -6.26
C GLY A 22 6.29 -14.14 -5.09
N ASN A 23 6.77 -13.94 -3.86
CA ASN A 23 5.96 -14.09 -2.63
C ASN A 23 5.18 -12.81 -2.24
N MET A 24 5.26 -11.76 -3.05
CA MET A 24 4.55 -10.49 -2.84
C MET A 24 3.18 -10.55 -3.52
N CYS A 25 2.11 -10.15 -2.82
CA CYS A 25 0.77 -10.11 -3.41
C CYS A 25 0.55 -8.90 -4.33
N GLY A 26 1.54 -8.02 -4.45
CA GLY A 26 1.53 -6.82 -5.29
C GLY A 26 1.13 -5.53 -4.56
N TRP A 27 0.69 -5.61 -3.31
CA TRP A 27 0.46 -4.41 -2.49
C TRP A 27 1.76 -3.83 -1.96
N TYR A 28 1.93 -2.52 -2.18
CA TYR A 28 2.94 -1.68 -1.54
C TYR A 28 2.21 -0.55 -0.81
N ILE A 29 2.44 -0.43 0.49
CA ILE A 29 1.74 0.48 1.38
C ILE A 29 2.78 1.28 2.18
N TRP A 30 2.65 2.60 2.22
CA TRP A 30 3.60 3.43 2.97
C TRP A 30 2.94 4.64 3.59
N SER A 31 3.54 5.17 4.65
CA SER A 31 3.10 6.42 5.27
C SER A 31 4.14 7.53 5.13
N GLY A 32 3.66 8.76 4.97
CA GLY A 32 4.51 9.94 4.78
C GLY A 32 5.21 9.95 3.41
N GLU A 33 6.44 10.46 3.40
CA GLU A 33 7.22 10.66 2.18
C GLU A 33 7.79 9.36 1.60
N TRP A 34 7.64 9.20 0.28
CA TRP A 34 8.26 8.09 -0.46
C TRP A 34 9.79 8.22 -0.49
N SER A 35 10.49 7.09 -0.56
CA SER A 35 11.93 7.05 -0.82
C SER A 35 12.33 5.98 -1.83
N ASN A 36 13.27 6.29 -2.71
CA ASN A 36 13.86 5.33 -3.67
C ASN A 36 14.94 4.41 -3.04
N LYS A 37 15.02 4.33 -1.72
CA LYS A 37 15.95 3.43 -1.05
C LYS A 37 15.52 1.98 -1.27
N SER A 38 16.48 1.11 -1.54
CA SER A 38 16.24 -0.31 -1.81
C SER A 38 15.61 -1.06 -0.63
N ASP A 39 15.77 -0.55 0.58
CA ASP A 39 15.23 -1.11 1.82
C ASP A 39 13.99 -0.38 2.34
N PHE A 40 13.40 0.51 1.52
CA PHE A 40 12.23 1.30 1.91
C PHE A 40 11.02 0.42 2.24
N PHE A 41 10.76 -0.60 1.42
CA PHE A 41 9.71 -1.59 1.66
C PHE A 41 10.26 -2.84 2.32
N LYS A 42 9.59 -3.28 3.38
CA LYS A 42 9.82 -4.56 4.04
C LYS A 42 8.60 -5.46 3.90
N PRO A 43 8.77 -6.78 3.75
CA PRO A 43 7.65 -7.69 3.65
C PRO A 43 6.95 -7.82 5.02
N LEU A 44 5.62 -7.65 5.03
CA LEU A 44 4.75 -7.91 6.17
C LEU A 44 3.60 -8.86 5.75
N CYS A 45 3.18 -9.76 6.64
CA CYS A 45 2.01 -10.59 6.41
C CYS A 45 0.74 -9.72 6.41
N ALA A 46 -0.26 -10.09 5.61
CA ALA A 46 -1.49 -9.30 5.52
C ALA A 46 -2.23 -9.28 6.87
N GLU A 47 -2.22 -10.40 7.58
CA GLU A 47 -2.82 -10.55 8.91
C GLU A 47 -2.20 -9.59 9.92
N HIS A 48 -0.86 -9.54 10.01
CA HIS A 48 -0.16 -8.61 10.89
C HIS A 48 -0.37 -7.14 10.51
N LEU A 49 -0.51 -6.84 9.23
CA LEU A 49 -0.84 -5.47 8.80
C LEU A 49 -2.24 -5.09 9.27
N ILE A 50 -3.22 -5.98 9.10
CA ILE A 50 -4.60 -5.77 9.52
C ILE A 50 -4.71 -5.61 11.04
N GLU A 51 -3.92 -6.36 11.82
CA GLU A 51 -3.85 -6.19 13.27
C GLU A 51 -3.34 -4.80 13.68
N GLN A 52 -2.39 -4.23 12.93
CA GLN A 52 -1.82 -2.90 13.19
C GLN A 52 -2.71 -1.76 12.65
N LYS A 53 -3.37 -1.99 11.51
CA LYS A 53 -4.07 -1.02 10.68
C LYS A 53 -5.35 -1.63 10.12
N PRO A 54 -6.38 -1.90 10.95
CA PRO A 54 -7.59 -2.58 10.51
C PRO A 54 -8.36 -1.81 9.42
N GLU A 55 -8.19 -0.49 9.37
CA GLU A 55 -8.75 0.36 8.31
C GLU A 55 -8.25 0.00 6.91
N ILE A 56 -7.14 -0.72 6.79
CA ILE A 56 -6.58 -1.11 5.49
C ILE A 56 -7.43 -2.13 4.73
N ILE A 57 -8.27 -2.90 5.44
CA ILE A 57 -9.04 -4.01 4.86
C ILE A 57 -9.84 -3.55 3.65
N GLN A 58 -10.43 -2.35 3.73
CA GLN A 58 -11.27 -1.80 2.65
C GLN A 58 -10.51 -1.62 1.33
N TYR A 59 -9.20 -1.34 1.40
CA TYR A 59 -8.37 -1.15 0.21
C TYR A 59 -7.84 -2.45 -0.35
N LEU A 60 -7.63 -3.48 0.48
CA LEU A 60 -6.99 -4.72 0.02
C LEU A 60 -7.79 -5.49 -1.04
N ALA A 61 -9.09 -5.18 -1.18
CA ALA A 61 -9.99 -5.70 -2.21
C ALA A 61 -9.87 -4.98 -3.57
N LEU A 62 -9.15 -3.85 -3.65
CA LEU A 62 -8.94 -3.15 -4.91
C LEU A 62 -8.07 -3.96 -5.88
N ASP A 63 -8.41 -3.88 -7.17
CA ASP A 63 -7.76 -4.59 -8.25
C ASP A 63 -6.35 -4.03 -8.57
N ILE A 64 -5.62 -4.75 -9.43
CA ILE A 64 -4.34 -4.28 -9.95
C ILE A 64 -4.53 -2.97 -10.70
N GLY A 65 -3.61 -2.02 -10.47
CA GLY A 65 -3.64 -0.69 -11.04
C GLY A 65 -4.27 0.36 -10.14
N PHE A 66 -4.95 -0.03 -9.06
CA PHE A 66 -5.49 0.93 -8.12
C PHE A 66 -4.45 1.48 -7.15
N ARG A 67 -4.64 2.75 -6.83
CA ARG A 67 -3.97 3.50 -5.78
C ARG A 67 -4.99 4.00 -4.78
N PHE A 68 -4.54 4.21 -3.55
CA PHE A 68 -5.29 4.97 -2.57
C PHE A 68 -4.36 5.92 -1.80
N LEU A 69 -4.96 6.98 -1.27
CA LEU A 69 -4.37 7.92 -0.33
C LEU A 69 -5.39 8.22 0.76
N SER A 70 -5.00 8.04 2.02
CA SER A 70 -5.80 8.37 3.21
C SER A 70 -5.02 9.33 4.10
N SER A 71 -5.63 10.45 4.46
CA SER A 71 -5.02 11.51 5.28
C SER A 71 -5.66 11.61 6.66
N GLN A 72 -5.02 12.37 7.56
CA GLN A 72 -5.45 12.56 8.94
C GLN A 72 -6.83 13.25 9.07
N ASP A 73 -7.21 14.06 8.07
CA ASP A 73 -8.45 14.84 8.06
C ASP A 73 -9.67 14.08 7.47
N ASN A 74 -9.64 12.74 7.49
CA ASN A 74 -10.60 11.87 6.81
C ASN A 74 -10.71 12.09 5.30
N TYR A 75 -9.71 12.75 4.70
CA TYR A 75 -9.60 12.81 3.25
C TYR A 75 -9.17 11.44 2.73
N GLU A 76 -9.92 10.93 1.76
CA GLU A 76 -9.62 9.71 1.04
C GLU A 76 -9.69 9.97 -0.46
N ASP A 77 -8.74 9.41 -1.19
CA ASP A 77 -8.73 9.37 -2.63
C ASP A 77 -8.38 7.97 -3.11
N ILE A 78 -9.10 7.48 -4.11
CA ILE A 78 -8.90 6.17 -4.73
C ILE A 78 -8.98 6.38 -6.24
N TRP A 79 -7.91 6.01 -6.94
CA TRP A 79 -7.85 6.21 -8.38
C TRP A 79 -7.15 5.05 -9.07
N PHE A 80 -7.47 4.87 -10.35
CA PHE A 80 -6.77 3.92 -11.21
C PHE A 80 -5.56 4.62 -11.85
N ASP A 81 -4.41 3.98 -11.78
CA ASP A 81 -3.16 4.44 -12.40
C ASP A 81 -2.92 3.63 -13.67
N GLU A 82 -3.21 4.24 -14.82
CA GLU A 82 -3.06 3.62 -16.14
C GLU A 82 -1.62 3.20 -16.46
N ASN A 83 -0.63 3.72 -15.73
CA ASN A 83 0.77 3.34 -15.91
C ASN A 83 1.11 1.98 -15.28
N ILE A 84 0.22 1.44 -14.45
CA ILE A 84 0.41 0.12 -13.82
C ILE A 84 -0.25 -0.92 -14.70
N THR A 85 0.52 -1.47 -15.61
CA THR A 85 0.04 -2.48 -16.55
C THR A 85 0.25 -3.90 -16.00
N ILE A 86 -0.73 -4.78 -16.28
CA ILE A 86 -0.59 -6.23 -16.15
C ILE A 86 0.07 -6.72 -17.45
N LEU A 87 1.39 -6.53 -17.61
CA LEU A 87 2.13 -6.99 -18.78
C LEU A 87 3.41 -7.70 -18.38
#